data_AF-A0A7Y3Q221-F1
#
_entry.id   AF-A0A7Y3Q221-F1
#
_cell.length_a   1.000
_cell.length_b   1.000
_cell.length_c   1.000
_cell.angle_alpha   90.00
_cell.angle_beta   90.00
_cell.angle_gamma   90.00
#
_symmetry.space_group_name_H-M   'P 1'
#
loop_
_entity.id
_entity.type
_entity.pdbx_description
1 polymer ?
#
loop_
_entity_poly.entity_id
_entity_poly.type
_entity_poly.pdbx_seq_one_letter_code
_entity_poly.pdbx_strand_id
1 'polypeptide(L)'
;MKHRFLTVGLLLLFSFPLAATPYFTQLGWLTTDENRTLSFYYPQTLAQLYHHHNDQRIWTDMLLRTQFEEQLELIHRAKISPLFSHRLALLIDKRQHEAWLEYDLLATDTLLMYLSYAERAEKEGMDWFLNGNKLERALPLPSEAALLALHIAVGSKTLDHLIFRYTPQDPTYQQLIYAYRFLRPLTEVLLSDYQQRGLKRVGDKLEDRQTLIQRLALVNIDITTIRDDVSWYDNSLVKPIKQFQKLHGLVSDGIIGPNTLKWLNLSVDARLGLIALNAERMRLWPSSTTAIVVNLPNFELKYWYSGETVFQSKVVVGRVTRPTPIMTVGLDSLIVNPTWNVPYKIMVEDILPMAKRDSQYLTRQHMEILPRWGSQQTMDPALIDWENIQPESFPYRLRQQAGYRNALGRYKFNTPNRRAIFLHDTPSKHLFDYSSRAFSSGCIRVENADLFANTLLKTQGLDDQTDMTQSREPNYAIALKQRILVQIIYQTTWYDAGQLHFRDDIYHLDRVLTQ
;
A
#
# COMPACT_ATOMS: atom_id res chain seq x y z
N MET A 1 35.44 55.33 27.56
CA MET A 1 34.31 54.54 28.10
C MET A 1 34.63 53.08 27.91
N LYS A 2 34.56 52.31 29.00
CA LYS A 2 34.81 50.87 29.08
C LYS A 2 33.58 50.11 28.57
N HIS A 3 33.73 49.15 27.69
CA HIS A 3 32.82 47.99 27.65
C HIS A 3 33.61 46.72 27.37
N ARG A 4 33.78 45.94 28.45
CA ARG A 4 34.17 44.52 28.41
C ARG A 4 32.91 43.74 28.05
N PHE A 5 32.94 43.00 26.95
CA PHE A 5 32.03 41.88 26.75
C PHE A 5 32.67 40.65 27.41
N LEU A 6 32.03 40.17 28.48
CA LEU A 6 32.30 38.85 29.05
C LEU A 6 31.57 37.83 28.16
N THR A 7 32.31 37.13 27.32
CA THR A 7 31.80 35.93 26.64
C THR A 7 31.87 34.79 27.64
N VAL A 8 30.74 34.43 28.25
CA VAL A 8 30.61 33.17 29.00
C VAL A 8 30.62 32.05 27.97
N GLY A 9 31.78 31.43 27.77
CA GLY A 9 31.91 30.22 26.99
C GLY A 9 31.19 29.08 27.73
N LEU A 10 30.04 28.67 27.20
CA LEU A 10 29.42 27.39 27.56
C LEU A 10 30.37 26.30 27.03
N LEU A 11 31.16 25.72 27.93
CA LEU A 11 31.97 24.53 27.64
C LEU A 11 31.03 23.37 27.31
N LEU A 12 30.78 23.17 26.01
CA LEU A 12 30.38 21.88 25.48
C LEU A 12 31.55 20.93 25.77
N LEU A 13 31.44 20.18 26.87
CA LEU A 13 32.30 19.04 27.16
C LEU A 13 32.11 18.05 26.01
N PHE A 14 33.07 18.04 25.07
CA PHE A 14 33.18 16.98 24.10
C PHE A 14 33.54 15.69 24.85
N SER A 15 32.51 14.91 25.19
CA SER A 15 32.66 13.57 25.74
C SER A 15 33.37 12.71 24.70
N PHE A 16 34.49 12.09 25.07
CA PHE A 16 35.15 11.09 24.23
C PHE A 16 34.17 9.96 23.87
N PRO A 17 34.24 9.37 22.68
CA PRO A 17 33.41 8.23 22.33
C PRO A 17 33.75 7.05 23.24
N LEU A 18 32.86 6.75 24.18
CA LEU A 18 32.92 5.52 24.98
C LEU A 18 32.71 4.32 24.05
N ALA A 19 33.66 3.39 24.04
CA ALA A 19 33.39 2.06 23.51
C ALA A 19 32.36 1.39 24.43
N ALA A 20 31.22 0.96 23.89
CA ALA A 20 30.14 0.37 24.68
C ALA A 20 30.53 -0.91 25.41
N THR A 21 31.50 -1.63 24.83
CA THR A 21 31.96 -2.93 25.31
C THR A 21 32.60 -2.85 26.70
N PRO A 22 33.58 -1.95 26.95
CA PRO A 22 34.03 -1.65 28.31
C PRO A 22 32.93 -1.11 29.24
N TYR A 23 32.02 -0.29 28.72
CA TYR A 23 31.10 0.48 29.56
C TYR A 23 30.15 -0.42 30.38
N PHE A 24 29.36 -1.25 29.71
CA PHE A 24 28.39 -2.10 30.40
C PHE A 24 29.04 -3.26 31.17
N THR A 25 30.25 -3.66 30.76
CA THR A 25 31.06 -4.61 31.54
C THR A 25 31.56 -3.98 32.85
N GLN A 26 31.98 -2.71 32.82
CA GLN A 26 32.38 -1.95 34.02
C GLN A 26 31.21 -1.68 34.96
N LEU A 27 30.00 -1.47 34.43
CA LEU A 27 28.78 -1.37 35.22
C LEU A 27 28.33 -2.72 35.82
N GLY A 28 28.93 -3.84 35.41
CA GLY A 28 28.53 -5.19 35.81
C GLY A 28 27.21 -5.65 35.20
N TRP A 29 26.77 -5.02 34.10
CA TRP A 29 25.52 -5.35 33.41
C TRP A 29 25.70 -6.44 32.37
N LEU A 30 26.93 -6.67 31.91
CA LEU A 30 27.28 -7.70 30.94
C LEU A 30 28.59 -8.38 31.32
N THR A 31 28.65 -9.68 31.08
CA THR A 31 29.92 -10.41 31.00
C THR A 31 30.57 -10.24 29.62
N THR A 32 31.87 -10.55 29.52
CA THR A 32 32.59 -10.50 28.23
C THR A 32 32.03 -11.46 27.18
N ASP A 33 31.45 -12.58 27.60
CA ASP A 33 30.86 -13.58 26.71
C ASP A 33 29.43 -13.22 26.27
N GLU A 34 28.63 -12.64 27.17
CA GLU A 34 27.32 -12.05 26.84
C GLU A 34 27.46 -10.92 25.80
N ASN A 35 28.48 -10.08 25.95
CA ASN A 35 28.71 -8.98 25.01
C ASN A 35 28.99 -9.46 23.58
N ARG A 36 29.71 -10.58 23.44
CA ARG A 36 29.96 -11.21 22.14
C ARG A 36 28.70 -11.82 21.53
N THR A 37 27.80 -12.32 22.36
CA THR A 37 26.56 -12.99 21.92
C THR A 37 25.43 -12.01 21.60
N LEU A 38 25.35 -10.87 22.29
CA LEU A 38 24.27 -9.88 22.07
C LEU A 38 24.45 -8.99 20.85
N SER A 39 25.71 -8.68 20.46
CA SER A 39 26.09 -7.88 19.28
C SER A 39 25.19 -6.66 19.01
N PHE A 40 25.52 -5.48 19.56
CA PHE A 40 24.75 -4.24 19.38
C PHE A 40 25.01 -3.58 18.02
N TYR A 41 23.96 -3.00 17.41
CA TYR A 41 24.10 -2.26 16.14
C TYR A 41 24.59 -0.83 16.34
N TYR A 42 24.25 -0.21 17.49
CA TYR A 42 24.58 1.17 17.80
C TYR A 42 25.28 1.30 19.17
N PRO A 43 26.39 0.58 19.40
CA PRO A 43 26.99 0.46 20.72
C PRO A 43 27.35 1.83 21.34
N GLN A 44 27.98 2.73 20.59
CA GLN A 44 28.41 4.03 21.14
C GLN A 44 27.21 4.88 21.59
N THR A 45 26.16 4.96 20.77
CA THR A 45 24.95 5.70 21.09
C THR A 45 24.21 5.09 22.27
N LEU A 46 24.17 3.75 22.35
CA LEU A 46 23.62 3.02 23.48
C LEU A 46 24.32 3.43 24.79
N ALA A 47 25.66 3.36 24.83
CA ALA A 47 26.43 3.72 26.02
C ALA A 47 26.22 5.19 26.43
N GLN A 48 26.21 6.11 25.46
CA GLN A 48 25.95 7.53 25.71
C GLN A 48 24.56 7.78 26.31
N LEU A 49 23.53 7.07 25.84
CA LEU A 49 22.17 7.21 26.34
C LEU A 49 22.07 6.77 27.81
N TYR A 50 22.59 5.60 28.17
CA TYR A 50 22.57 5.14 29.57
C TYR A 50 23.39 6.04 30.48
N HIS A 51 24.58 6.43 30.04
CA HIS A 51 25.43 7.36 30.79
C HIS A 51 24.71 8.68 31.09
N HIS A 52 24.03 9.25 30.10
CA HIS A 52 23.27 10.49 30.26
C HIS A 52 22.09 10.35 31.24
N HIS A 53 21.49 9.16 31.32
CA HIS A 53 20.36 8.87 32.18
C HIS A 53 20.76 8.16 33.49
N ASN A 54 21.98 8.41 33.98
CA ASN A 54 22.51 7.93 35.28
C ASN A 54 22.49 6.41 35.44
N ASP A 55 22.72 5.66 34.36
CA ASP A 55 22.81 4.20 34.37
C ASP A 55 21.58 3.52 35.00
N GLN A 56 20.40 4.09 34.78
CA GLN A 56 19.14 3.49 35.19
C GLN A 56 18.54 2.66 34.06
N ARG A 57 17.86 1.56 34.42
CA ARG A 57 17.09 0.76 33.47
C ARG A 57 15.95 1.57 32.88
N ILE A 58 15.82 1.49 31.55
CA ILE A 58 14.84 2.21 30.75
C ILE A 58 13.51 1.42 30.67
N TRP A 59 13.59 0.10 30.54
CA TRP A 59 12.45 -0.78 30.22
C TRP A 59 11.85 -1.43 31.47
N THR A 60 11.55 -0.64 32.49
CA THR A 60 10.98 -1.15 33.76
C THR A 60 9.48 -1.45 33.69
N ASP A 61 8.74 -0.75 32.81
CA ASP A 61 7.30 -0.91 32.61
C ASP A 61 6.95 -2.13 31.73
N MET A 62 6.06 -3.00 32.21
CA MET A 62 5.64 -4.22 31.52
C MET A 62 4.78 -3.96 30.27
N LEU A 63 3.90 -2.96 30.33
CA LEU A 63 3.04 -2.59 29.21
C LEU A 63 3.88 -2.02 28.07
N LEU A 64 4.85 -1.15 28.38
CA LEU A 64 5.80 -0.60 27.40
C LEU A 64 6.59 -1.71 26.69
N ARG A 65 7.12 -2.70 27.44
CA ARG A 65 7.82 -3.85 26.85
C ARG A 65 6.92 -4.62 25.89
N THR A 66 5.69 -4.91 26.31
CA THR A 66 4.70 -5.66 25.52
C THR A 66 4.32 -4.90 24.24
N GLN A 67 4.09 -3.60 24.33
CA GLN A 67 3.77 -2.76 23.17
C GLN A 67 4.92 -2.71 22.17
N PHE A 68 6.16 -2.58 22.64
CA PHE A 68 7.32 -2.57 21.76
C PHE A 68 7.54 -3.93 21.08
N GLU A 69 7.48 -5.03 21.84
CA GLU A 69 7.53 -6.37 21.27
C GLU A 69 6.44 -6.61 20.22
N GLU A 70 5.22 -6.09 20.41
CA GLU A 70 4.15 -6.19 19.41
C GLU A 70 4.49 -5.45 18.11
N GLN A 71 5.12 -4.27 18.18
CA GLN A 71 5.59 -3.57 16.97
C GLN A 71 6.62 -4.39 16.21
N LEU A 72 7.53 -5.06 16.92
CA LEU A 72 8.51 -5.96 16.33
C LEU A 72 7.85 -7.23 15.77
N GLU A 73 6.82 -7.76 16.45
CA GLU A 73 6.03 -8.91 16.00
C GLU A 73 5.36 -8.63 14.64
N LEU A 74 4.79 -7.43 14.47
CA LEU A 74 4.21 -7.00 13.19
C LEU A 74 5.26 -7.00 12.07
N ILE A 75 6.44 -6.42 12.30
CA ILE A 75 7.54 -6.41 11.32
C ILE A 75 8.01 -7.84 10.99
N HIS A 76 8.11 -8.70 12.01
CA HIS A 76 8.46 -10.11 11.86
C HIS A 76 7.42 -10.86 11.00
N ARG A 77 6.13 -10.70 11.30
CA ARG A 77 5.02 -11.36 10.59
C ARG A 77 4.85 -10.88 9.16
N ALA A 78 5.17 -9.61 8.91
CA ALA A 78 5.26 -9.04 7.57
C ALA A 78 6.47 -9.58 6.77
N LYS A 79 7.38 -10.33 7.42
CA LYS A 79 8.61 -10.91 6.84
C LYS A 79 9.56 -9.87 6.21
N ILE A 80 9.51 -8.64 6.70
CA ILE A 80 10.24 -7.49 6.15
C ILE A 80 11.75 -7.58 6.41
N SER A 81 12.13 -8.04 7.61
CA SER A 81 13.53 -8.04 8.04
C SER A 81 13.88 -9.24 8.90
N PRO A 82 14.90 -10.03 8.52
CA PRO A 82 15.47 -11.04 9.42
C PRO A 82 16.14 -10.41 10.65
N LEU A 83 16.64 -9.17 10.56
CA LEU A 83 17.28 -8.49 11.69
C LEU A 83 16.29 -8.21 12.82
N PHE A 84 15.11 -7.67 12.50
CA PHE A 84 14.05 -7.47 13.48
C PHE A 84 13.49 -8.79 14.02
N SER A 85 13.39 -9.82 13.17
CA SER A 85 12.98 -11.17 13.61
C SER A 85 13.96 -11.73 14.63
N HIS A 86 15.26 -11.57 14.40
CA HIS A 86 16.30 -11.99 15.34
C HIS A 86 16.27 -11.20 16.64
N ARG A 87 16.12 -9.87 16.57
CA ARG A 87 16.00 -9.01 17.77
C ARG A 87 14.78 -9.38 18.61
N LEU A 88 13.62 -9.61 18.00
CA LEU A 88 12.42 -10.05 18.70
C LEU A 88 12.66 -11.38 19.43
N ALA A 89 13.27 -12.36 18.76
CA ALA A 89 13.57 -13.65 19.38
C ALA A 89 14.49 -13.52 20.59
N LEU A 90 15.54 -12.68 20.51
CA LEU A 90 16.43 -12.39 21.64
C LEU A 90 15.69 -11.70 22.79
N LEU A 91 14.83 -10.72 22.50
CA LEU A 91 14.04 -10.03 23.54
C LEU A 91 13.11 -10.99 24.28
N ILE A 92 12.42 -11.86 23.54
CA ILE A 92 11.55 -12.89 24.12
C ILE A 92 12.37 -13.86 24.98
N ASP A 93 13.53 -14.32 24.50
CA ASP A 93 14.45 -15.19 25.24
C ASP A 93 14.89 -14.55 26.57
N LYS A 94 15.37 -13.30 26.54
CA LYS A 94 15.80 -12.60 27.76
C LYS A 94 14.67 -12.35 28.73
N ARG A 95 13.47 -12.05 28.24
CA ARG A 95 12.28 -11.92 29.08
C ARG A 95 11.91 -13.24 29.77
N GLN A 96 11.93 -14.35 29.03
CA GLN A 96 11.59 -15.68 29.56
C GLN A 96 12.57 -16.16 30.64
N HIS A 97 13.84 -15.76 30.54
CA HIS A 97 14.87 -16.09 31.53
C HIS A 97 15.08 -14.99 32.58
N GLU A 98 14.23 -13.97 32.63
CA GLU A 98 14.33 -12.84 33.56
C GLU A 98 15.69 -12.10 33.51
N ALA A 99 16.38 -12.16 32.37
CA ALA A 99 17.66 -11.49 32.10
C ALA A 99 17.44 -10.01 31.77
N TRP A 100 16.99 -9.25 32.79
CA TRP A 100 16.43 -7.92 32.59
C TRP A 100 17.46 -6.84 32.21
N LEU A 101 18.74 -7.01 32.53
CA LEU A 101 19.77 -6.03 32.16
C LEU A 101 20.09 -6.16 30.67
N GLU A 102 20.26 -7.38 30.20
CA GLU A 102 20.47 -7.73 28.80
C GLU A 102 19.25 -7.37 27.95
N TYR A 103 18.04 -7.63 28.47
CA TYR A 103 16.80 -7.16 27.86
C TYR A 103 16.80 -5.64 27.70
N ASP A 104 17.16 -4.89 28.75
CA ASP A 104 17.15 -3.42 28.73
C ASP A 104 18.07 -2.87 27.63
N LEU A 105 19.29 -3.40 27.55
CA LEU A 105 20.27 -3.02 26.54
C LEU A 105 19.82 -3.40 25.12
N LEU A 106 19.33 -4.62 24.93
CA LEU A 106 18.82 -5.11 23.65
C LEU A 106 17.61 -4.30 23.18
N ALA A 107 16.67 -4.00 24.07
CA ALA A 107 15.44 -3.29 23.74
C ALA A 107 15.76 -1.85 23.32
N THR A 108 16.72 -1.21 23.99
CA THR A 108 17.18 0.14 23.63
C THR A 108 17.95 0.17 22.30
N ASP A 109 18.85 -0.78 22.03
CA ASP A 109 19.50 -0.90 20.72
C ASP A 109 18.49 -1.19 19.59
N THR A 110 17.51 -2.06 19.87
CA THR A 110 16.44 -2.39 18.93
C THR A 110 15.51 -1.21 18.70
N LEU A 111 15.26 -0.36 19.71
CA LEU A 111 14.49 0.86 19.54
C LEU A 111 15.20 1.84 18.60
N LEU A 112 16.52 2.00 18.70
CA LEU A 112 17.29 2.78 17.73
C LEU A 112 17.14 2.21 16.31
N MET A 113 17.17 0.89 16.14
CA MET A 113 16.90 0.26 14.84
C MET A 113 15.50 0.60 14.33
N TYR A 114 14.48 0.48 15.20
CA TYR A 114 13.08 0.73 14.86
C TYR A 114 12.84 2.18 14.46
N LEU A 115 13.40 3.15 15.19
CA LEU A 115 13.28 4.57 14.86
C LEU A 115 13.90 4.85 13.48
N SER A 116 15.10 4.34 13.21
CA SER A 116 15.77 4.49 11.91
C SER A 116 14.97 3.85 10.77
N TYR A 117 14.44 2.65 11.01
CA TYR A 117 13.55 1.95 10.09
C TYR A 117 12.30 2.78 9.75
N ALA A 118 11.61 3.29 10.77
CA ALA A 118 10.37 4.03 10.59
C ALA A 118 10.58 5.38 9.86
N GLU A 119 11.69 6.11 10.10
CA GLU A 119 12.02 7.33 9.33
C GLU A 119 12.31 7.04 7.85
N ARG A 120 12.87 5.86 7.57
CA ARG A 120 13.31 5.46 6.21
C ARG A 120 12.20 4.78 5.41
N ALA A 121 11.21 4.19 6.08
CA ALA A 121 10.14 3.42 5.46
C ALA A 121 9.42 4.18 4.34
N GLU A 122 9.20 5.49 4.47
CA GLU A 122 8.56 6.30 3.42
C GLU A 122 9.37 6.31 2.11
N LYS A 123 10.71 6.30 2.20
CA LYS A 123 11.62 6.45 1.05
C LYS A 123 12.13 5.11 0.52
N GLU A 124 12.41 4.17 1.40
CA GLU A 124 13.07 2.89 1.10
C GLU A 124 12.08 1.71 1.20
N GLY A 125 10.92 1.88 1.84
CA GLY A 125 9.98 0.80 2.10
C GLY A 125 9.32 0.22 0.84
N MET A 126 9.35 0.91 -0.30
CA MET A 126 8.91 0.31 -1.57
C MET A 126 9.70 -0.97 -1.87
N ASP A 127 11.00 -0.98 -1.58
CA ASP A 127 11.83 -2.16 -1.80
C ASP A 127 11.48 -3.27 -0.80
N TRP A 128 11.27 -2.91 0.46
CA TRP A 128 11.02 -3.84 1.55
C TRP A 128 9.62 -4.46 1.53
N PHE A 129 8.59 -3.67 1.18
CA PHE A 129 7.17 -4.05 1.36
C PHE A 129 6.50 -4.53 0.07
N LEU A 130 7.10 -4.25 -1.10
CA LEU A 130 6.49 -4.52 -2.41
C LEU A 130 7.45 -5.27 -3.35
N ASN A 131 8.72 -4.86 -3.40
CA ASN A 131 9.69 -5.52 -4.29
C ASN A 131 10.28 -6.82 -3.70
N GLY A 132 9.98 -7.15 -2.44
CA GLY A 132 10.45 -8.38 -1.79
C GLY A 132 11.93 -8.37 -1.41
N ASN A 133 12.59 -7.20 -1.44
CA ASN A 133 13.96 -7.06 -0.99
C ASN A 133 13.97 -6.90 0.53
N LYS A 134 14.22 -7.97 1.28
CA LYS A 134 14.22 -7.93 2.75
C LYS A 134 15.28 -6.95 3.27
N LEU A 135 14.99 -6.29 4.39
CA LEU A 135 15.97 -5.45 5.09
C LEU A 135 16.97 -6.35 5.84
N GLU A 136 18.06 -6.69 5.17
CA GLU A 136 19.10 -7.61 5.66
C GLU A 136 20.32 -6.91 6.27
N ARG A 137 20.42 -5.59 6.09
CA ARG A 137 21.55 -4.79 6.59
C ARG A 137 21.10 -3.81 7.65
N ALA A 138 21.97 -3.57 8.62
CA ALA A 138 21.76 -2.55 9.63
C ALA A 138 21.60 -1.18 8.95
N LEU A 139 20.58 -0.44 9.37
CA LEU A 139 20.37 0.94 8.95
C LEU A 139 21.34 1.86 9.71
N PRO A 140 21.66 3.05 9.18
CA PRO A 140 22.40 4.04 9.95
C PRO A 140 21.58 4.49 11.17
N LEU A 141 22.21 5.28 12.06
CA LEU A 141 21.52 5.86 13.20
C LEU A 141 20.26 6.65 12.78
N PRO A 142 19.24 6.72 13.66
CA PRO A 142 18.13 7.65 13.50
C PRO A 142 18.61 9.10 13.37
N SER A 143 17.75 9.97 12.85
CA SER A 143 18.03 11.40 12.77
C SER A 143 18.37 12.01 14.14
N GLU A 144 19.10 13.14 14.16
CA GLU A 144 19.37 13.87 15.40
C GLU A 144 18.07 14.27 16.12
N ALA A 145 17.01 14.58 15.38
CA ALA A 145 15.69 14.87 15.94
C ALA A 145 15.08 13.64 16.64
N ALA A 146 15.23 12.45 16.05
CA ALA A 146 14.80 11.19 16.66
C ALA A 146 15.60 10.85 17.91
N LEU A 147 16.92 11.04 17.88
CA LEU A 147 17.80 10.82 19.03
C LEU A 147 17.47 11.79 20.17
N LEU A 148 17.25 13.07 19.87
CA LEU A 148 16.80 14.05 20.86
C LEU A 148 15.44 13.68 21.46
N ALA A 149 14.49 13.28 20.61
CA ALA A 149 13.17 12.82 21.07
C ALA A 149 13.28 11.58 21.98
N LEU A 150 14.21 10.67 21.67
CA LEU A 150 14.52 9.51 22.52
C LEU A 150 15.04 9.92 23.89
N HIS A 151 16.02 10.82 23.97
CA HIS A 151 16.52 11.34 25.25
C HIS A 151 15.41 11.99 26.09
N ILE A 152 14.55 12.81 25.46
CA ILE A 152 13.41 13.43 26.14
C ILE A 152 12.43 12.37 26.65
N ALA A 153 12.11 11.37 25.82
CA ALA A 153 11.18 10.30 26.18
C ALA A 153 11.70 9.44 27.33
N VAL A 154 12.99 9.11 27.35
CA VAL A 154 13.62 8.39 28.47
C VAL A 154 13.58 9.23 29.75
N GLY A 155 14.01 10.50 29.68
CA GLY A 155 14.05 11.39 30.85
C GLY A 155 12.67 11.71 31.44
N SER A 156 11.63 11.73 30.60
CA SER A 156 10.24 12.00 31.02
C SER A 156 9.39 10.74 31.21
N LYS A 157 9.95 9.55 30.98
CA LYS A 157 9.23 8.26 31.02
C LYS A 157 8.02 8.19 30.07
N THR A 158 8.19 8.68 28.85
CA THR A 158 7.15 8.74 27.79
C THR A 158 7.55 7.98 26.52
N LEU A 159 8.27 6.86 26.68
CA LEU A 159 8.74 6.04 25.55
C LEU A 159 7.59 5.42 24.73
N ASP A 160 6.47 5.11 25.37
CA ASP A 160 5.24 4.66 24.73
C ASP A 160 4.73 5.68 23.71
N HIS A 161 4.70 6.97 24.08
CA HIS A 161 4.33 8.06 23.18
C HIS A 161 5.31 8.21 22.02
N LEU A 162 6.61 8.03 22.27
CA LEU A 162 7.62 8.04 21.22
C LEU A 162 7.39 6.90 20.23
N ILE A 163 7.26 5.65 20.71
CA ILE A 163 7.03 4.49 19.86
C ILE A 163 5.75 4.68 19.03
N PHE A 164 4.66 5.14 19.66
CA PHE A 164 3.39 5.41 18.99
C PHE A 164 3.54 6.43 17.86
N ARG A 165 4.28 7.53 18.06
CA ARG A 165 4.52 8.55 17.03
C ARG A 165 5.25 8.00 15.80
N TYR A 166 6.05 6.95 15.97
CA TYR A 166 6.78 6.29 14.88
C TYR A 166 5.97 5.17 14.22
N THR A 167 4.71 4.92 14.62
CA THR A 167 3.76 4.10 13.85
C THR A 167 3.03 4.96 12.81
N PRO A 168 2.38 4.37 11.78
CA PRO A 168 1.45 5.11 10.93
C PRO A 168 0.35 5.80 11.75
N GLN A 169 0.16 7.10 11.52
CA GLN A 169 -0.79 7.93 12.27
C GLN A 169 -2.22 7.90 11.70
N ASP A 170 -2.44 7.16 10.61
CA ASP A 170 -3.75 6.99 10.01
C ASP A 170 -4.66 6.16 10.94
N PRO A 171 -5.91 6.60 11.25
CA PRO A 171 -6.80 5.86 12.13
C PRO A 171 -7.08 4.41 11.68
N THR A 172 -7.02 4.13 10.39
CA THR A 172 -7.22 2.77 9.85
C THR A 172 -6.06 1.83 10.19
N TYR A 173 -4.86 2.36 10.49
CA TYR A 173 -3.74 1.55 10.99
C TYR A 173 -4.09 0.94 12.34
N GLN A 174 -4.62 1.75 13.27
CA GLN A 174 -5.01 1.25 14.58
C GLN A 174 -6.10 0.19 14.46
N GLN A 175 -7.05 0.34 13.53
CA GLN A 175 -8.07 -0.67 13.23
C GLN A 175 -7.48 -1.99 12.71
N LEU A 176 -6.44 -1.93 11.87
CA LEU A 176 -5.68 -3.12 11.48
C LEU A 176 -4.98 -3.77 12.68
N ILE A 177 -4.39 -2.98 13.58
CA ILE A 177 -3.75 -3.52 14.79
C ILE A 177 -4.78 -4.16 15.74
N TYR A 178 -5.97 -3.58 15.88
CA TYR A 178 -7.06 -4.20 16.64
C TYR A 178 -7.48 -5.54 16.02
N ALA A 179 -7.64 -5.60 14.69
CA ALA A 179 -7.95 -6.85 14.00
C ALA A 179 -6.83 -7.89 14.15
N TYR A 180 -5.57 -7.47 14.09
CA TYR A 180 -4.40 -8.31 14.34
C TYR A 180 -4.44 -8.91 15.75
N ARG A 181 -4.64 -8.07 16.78
CA ARG A 181 -4.74 -8.50 18.19
C ARG A 181 -5.90 -9.44 18.45
N PHE A 182 -7.03 -9.26 17.75
CA PHE A 182 -8.18 -10.16 17.84
C PHE A 182 -7.88 -11.55 17.25
N LEU A 183 -7.19 -11.59 16.11
CA LEU A 183 -6.86 -12.85 15.42
C LEU A 183 -5.67 -13.58 16.04
N ARG A 184 -4.71 -12.87 16.63
CA ARG A 184 -3.46 -13.44 17.15
C ARG A 184 -3.66 -14.64 18.08
N PRO A 185 -4.55 -14.62 19.09
CA PRO A 185 -4.75 -15.78 19.97
C PRO A 185 -5.31 -17.01 19.25
N LEU A 186 -5.91 -16.85 18.07
CA LEU A 186 -6.51 -17.94 17.32
C LEU A 186 -5.49 -18.76 16.51
N THR A 187 -4.20 -18.38 16.49
CA THR A 187 -3.15 -19.20 15.85
C THR A 187 -2.93 -20.53 16.56
N GLU A 188 -3.22 -20.59 17.86
CA GLU A 188 -3.12 -21.82 18.66
C GLU A 188 -4.33 -22.75 18.47
N VAL A 189 -5.41 -22.25 17.86
CA VAL A 189 -6.62 -23.02 17.59
C VAL A 189 -6.47 -23.74 16.25
N LEU A 190 -6.41 -25.08 16.29
CA LEU A 190 -6.41 -25.89 15.07
C LEU A 190 -7.81 -25.86 14.43
N LEU A 191 -8.00 -24.98 13.46
CA LEU A 191 -9.21 -24.92 12.64
C LEU A 191 -9.04 -25.81 11.41
N SER A 192 -9.89 -26.84 11.28
CA SER A 192 -9.92 -27.69 10.08
C SER A 192 -10.29 -26.88 8.84
N ASP A 193 -9.73 -27.24 7.69
CA ASP A 193 -10.13 -26.65 6.41
C ASP A 193 -11.55 -27.07 6.05
N TYR A 194 -12.35 -26.11 5.60
CA TYR A 194 -13.66 -26.40 5.07
C TYR A 194 -13.50 -27.10 3.72
N GLN A 195 -14.07 -28.30 3.58
CA GLN A 195 -14.01 -29.08 2.36
C GLN A 195 -15.39 -29.16 1.70
N GLN A 196 -15.40 -29.14 0.37
CA GLN A 196 -16.61 -29.36 -0.41
C GLN A 196 -16.30 -29.93 -1.79
N ARG A 197 -17.24 -30.70 -2.33
CA ARG A 197 -17.23 -31.06 -3.76
C ARG A 197 -18.03 -30.07 -4.60
N GLY A 198 -17.44 -29.63 -5.70
CA GLY A 198 -18.08 -28.73 -6.66
C GLY A 198 -18.43 -27.36 -6.07
N LEU A 199 -19.41 -26.70 -6.68
CA LEU A 199 -20.01 -25.47 -6.16
C LEU A 199 -21.07 -25.82 -5.12
N LYS A 200 -21.25 -24.95 -4.11
CA LYS A 200 -22.36 -25.06 -3.15
C LYS A 200 -23.27 -23.84 -3.21
N ARG A 201 -24.56 -24.07 -3.32
CA ARG A 201 -25.66 -23.09 -3.36
C ARG A 201 -26.87 -23.61 -2.59
N VAL A 202 -27.89 -22.77 -2.45
CA VAL A 202 -29.14 -23.11 -1.75
C VAL A 202 -29.69 -24.47 -2.22
N GLY A 203 -29.93 -25.37 -1.27
CA GLY A 203 -30.43 -26.73 -1.48
C GLY A 203 -29.35 -27.81 -1.48
N ASP A 204 -28.07 -27.46 -1.69
CA ASP A 204 -27.00 -28.45 -1.74
C ASP A 204 -26.63 -28.97 -0.35
N LYS A 205 -26.34 -30.27 -0.23
CA LYS A 205 -25.80 -30.84 1.01
C LYS A 205 -24.43 -30.25 1.35
N LEU A 206 -24.23 -29.86 2.59
CA LEU A 206 -22.92 -29.45 3.13
C LEU A 206 -22.30 -30.64 3.87
N GLU A 207 -21.04 -30.91 3.58
CA GLU A 207 -20.30 -32.01 4.22
C GLU A 207 -19.97 -31.64 5.68
N ASP A 208 -19.59 -30.39 5.92
CA ASP A 208 -19.26 -29.87 7.24
C ASP A 208 -19.72 -28.41 7.38
N ARG A 209 -20.99 -28.23 7.76
CA ARG A 209 -21.59 -26.91 7.95
C ARG A 209 -20.95 -26.15 9.13
N GLN A 210 -20.57 -26.85 10.19
CA GLN A 210 -20.03 -26.22 11.39
C GLN A 210 -18.67 -25.58 11.11
N THR A 211 -17.78 -26.27 10.39
CA THR A 211 -16.51 -25.68 9.95
C THR A 211 -16.73 -24.46 9.05
N LEU A 212 -17.72 -24.49 8.15
CA LEU A 212 -18.06 -23.31 7.35
C LEU A 212 -18.46 -22.10 8.24
N ILE A 213 -19.33 -22.32 9.23
CA ILE A 213 -19.77 -21.27 10.17
C ILE A 213 -18.58 -20.71 10.96
N GLN A 214 -17.71 -21.58 11.47
CA GLN A 214 -16.49 -21.17 12.18
C GLN A 214 -15.54 -20.36 11.28
N ARG A 215 -15.36 -20.75 10.02
CA ARG A 215 -14.53 -20.02 9.04
C ARG A 215 -15.11 -18.64 8.70
N LEU A 216 -16.44 -18.49 8.71
CA LEU A 216 -17.09 -17.18 8.55
C LEU A 216 -16.90 -16.31 9.79
N ALA A 217 -17.11 -16.87 10.99
CA ALA A 217 -16.93 -16.15 12.25
C ALA A 217 -15.50 -15.63 12.44
N LEU A 218 -14.49 -16.38 11.97
CA LEU A 218 -13.08 -15.99 12.03
C LEU A 218 -12.80 -14.61 11.42
N VAL A 219 -13.55 -14.23 10.38
CA VAL A 219 -13.40 -12.94 9.69
C VAL A 219 -14.52 -11.95 10.05
N ASN A 220 -15.07 -12.09 11.27
CA ASN A 220 -16.08 -11.20 11.84
C ASN A 220 -17.35 -11.08 10.98
N ILE A 221 -17.74 -12.15 10.28
CA ILE A 221 -19.07 -12.26 9.69
C ILE A 221 -20.06 -12.58 10.80
N ASP A 222 -21.16 -11.83 10.85
CA ASP A 222 -22.24 -12.11 11.78
C ASP A 222 -22.90 -13.46 11.46
N ILE A 223 -22.67 -14.43 12.34
CA ILE A 223 -23.20 -15.79 12.24
C ILE A 223 -24.47 -16.00 13.08
N THR A 224 -24.96 -15.01 13.81
CA THR A 224 -26.09 -15.16 14.77
C THR A 224 -27.40 -15.55 14.09
N THR A 225 -27.54 -15.21 12.82
CA THR A 225 -28.73 -15.52 12.01
C THR A 225 -28.62 -16.84 11.25
N ILE A 226 -27.47 -17.51 11.32
CA ILE A 226 -27.23 -18.79 10.64
C ILE A 226 -27.84 -19.92 11.46
N ARG A 227 -28.71 -20.71 10.83
CA ARG A 227 -29.23 -21.94 11.41
C ARG A 227 -28.14 -22.98 11.57
N ASP A 228 -28.05 -23.65 12.70
CA ASP A 228 -27.11 -24.77 12.95
C ASP A 228 -27.80 -26.14 13.01
N ASP A 229 -29.13 -26.16 12.94
CA ASP A 229 -29.99 -27.35 13.01
C ASP A 229 -30.18 -28.08 11.67
N VAL A 230 -29.45 -27.71 10.62
CA VAL A 230 -29.58 -28.27 9.26
C VAL A 230 -28.22 -28.67 8.67
N SER A 231 -28.21 -29.64 7.75
CA SER A 231 -26.98 -30.13 7.11
C SER A 231 -26.83 -29.76 5.62
N TRP A 232 -27.68 -28.89 5.09
CA TRP A 232 -27.64 -28.39 3.71
C TRP A 232 -27.42 -26.89 3.70
N TYR A 233 -27.06 -26.34 2.55
CA TYR A 233 -26.97 -24.91 2.33
C TYR A 233 -28.39 -24.36 2.28
N ASP A 234 -28.82 -23.67 3.31
CA ASP A 234 -30.13 -23.03 3.38
C ASP A 234 -30.03 -21.50 3.17
N ASN A 235 -31.17 -20.82 3.19
CA ASN A 235 -31.23 -19.38 2.94
C ASN A 235 -30.50 -18.54 4.01
N SER A 236 -30.33 -19.04 5.24
CA SER A 236 -29.61 -18.30 6.29
C SER A 236 -28.13 -18.08 5.97
N LEU A 237 -27.51 -18.91 5.12
CA LEU A 237 -26.11 -18.74 4.69
C LEU A 237 -25.92 -17.71 3.57
N VAL A 238 -26.96 -17.40 2.78
CA VAL A 238 -26.80 -16.59 1.56
C VAL A 238 -26.24 -15.20 1.88
N LYS A 239 -26.80 -14.51 2.88
CA LYS A 239 -26.36 -13.16 3.25
C LYS A 239 -24.93 -13.15 3.85
N PRO A 240 -24.60 -14.00 4.85
CA PRO A 240 -23.22 -14.16 5.34
C PRO A 240 -22.19 -14.48 4.25
N ILE A 241 -22.50 -15.41 3.33
CA ILE A 241 -21.58 -15.75 2.23
C ILE A 241 -21.41 -14.56 1.27
N LYS A 242 -22.50 -13.85 0.92
CA LYS A 242 -22.41 -12.65 0.08
C LYS A 242 -21.57 -11.56 0.73
N GLN A 243 -21.72 -11.36 2.04
CA GLN A 243 -20.90 -10.42 2.80
C GLN A 243 -19.43 -10.84 2.81
N PHE A 244 -19.14 -12.12 3.07
CA PHE A 244 -17.80 -12.68 3.00
C PHE A 244 -17.17 -12.44 1.62
N GLN A 245 -17.89 -12.78 0.54
CA GLN A 245 -17.43 -12.57 -0.83
C GLN A 245 -17.12 -11.10 -1.11
N LYS A 246 -17.99 -10.18 -0.68
CA LYS A 246 -17.77 -8.73 -0.81
C LYS A 246 -16.50 -8.27 -0.09
N LEU A 247 -16.29 -8.71 1.16
CA LEU A 247 -15.10 -8.37 1.95
C LEU A 247 -13.80 -8.89 1.33
N HIS A 248 -13.87 -9.95 0.54
CA HIS A 248 -12.72 -10.56 -0.14
C HIS A 248 -12.61 -10.15 -1.63
N GLY A 249 -13.42 -9.18 -2.10
CA GLY A 249 -13.39 -8.70 -3.49
C GLY A 249 -13.89 -9.70 -4.53
N LEU A 250 -14.66 -10.69 -4.11
CA LEU A 250 -15.24 -11.73 -4.97
C LEU A 250 -16.59 -11.30 -5.52
N VAL A 251 -17.09 -12.04 -6.52
CA VAL A 251 -18.48 -11.92 -6.97
C VAL A 251 -19.39 -12.30 -5.80
N SER A 252 -20.30 -11.39 -5.42
CA SER A 252 -21.19 -11.53 -4.27
C SER A 252 -22.51 -12.24 -4.64
N ASP A 253 -22.40 -13.45 -5.20
CA ASP A 253 -23.54 -14.26 -5.68
C ASP A 253 -24.11 -15.20 -4.61
N GLY A 254 -23.41 -15.40 -3.49
CA GLY A 254 -23.77 -16.35 -2.44
C GLY A 254 -23.34 -17.80 -2.74
N ILE A 255 -22.68 -18.06 -3.86
CA ILE A 255 -22.25 -19.41 -4.26
C ILE A 255 -20.83 -19.65 -3.76
N ILE A 256 -20.61 -20.72 -3.00
CA ILE A 256 -19.27 -21.09 -2.57
C ILE A 256 -18.59 -21.82 -3.73
N GLY A 257 -17.79 -21.09 -4.50
CA GLY A 257 -16.91 -21.63 -5.53
C GLY A 257 -15.44 -21.70 -5.12
N PRO A 258 -14.52 -22.10 -6.02
CA PRO A 258 -13.10 -22.28 -5.70
C PRO A 258 -12.44 -21.04 -5.10
N ASN A 259 -12.77 -19.84 -5.60
CA ASN A 259 -12.20 -18.59 -5.08
C ASN A 259 -12.71 -18.27 -3.66
N THR A 260 -14.00 -18.50 -3.39
CA THR A 260 -14.55 -18.37 -2.03
C THR A 260 -13.92 -19.39 -1.09
N LEU A 261 -13.75 -20.63 -1.56
CA LEU A 261 -13.13 -21.72 -0.79
C LEU A 261 -11.66 -21.42 -0.45
N LYS A 262 -10.88 -20.91 -1.42
CA LYS A 262 -9.50 -20.44 -1.21
C LYS A 262 -9.44 -19.44 -0.05
N TRP A 263 -10.32 -18.45 -0.03
CA TRP A 263 -10.34 -17.44 1.03
C TRP A 263 -10.86 -18.00 2.35
N LEU A 264 -11.86 -18.87 2.37
CA LEU A 264 -12.35 -19.51 3.60
C LEU A 264 -11.22 -20.30 4.30
N ASN A 265 -10.42 -21.01 3.50
CA ASN A 265 -9.35 -21.87 4.00
C ASN A 265 -8.00 -21.15 4.20
N LEU A 266 -7.92 -19.84 3.99
CA LEU A 266 -6.72 -19.09 4.33
C LEU A 266 -6.45 -19.17 5.84
N SER A 267 -5.28 -19.69 6.22
CA SER A 267 -4.90 -19.92 7.62
C SER A 267 -4.82 -18.62 8.41
N VAL A 268 -4.99 -18.72 9.74
CA VAL A 268 -4.88 -17.56 10.64
C VAL A 268 -3.51 -16.89 10.51
N ASP A 269 -2.43 -17.69 10.49
CA ASP A 269 -1.07 -17.16 10.30
C ASP A 269 -0.89 -16.40 8.98
N ALA A 270 -1.46 -16.92 7.87
CA ALA A 270 -1.39 -16.23 6.58
C ALA A 270 -2.18 -14.91 6.61
N ARG A 271 -3.33 -14.87 7.29
CA ARG A 271 -4.10 -13.63 7.49
C ARG A 271 -3.34 -12.61 8.34
N LEU A 272 -2.73 -13.03 9.44
CA LEU A 272 -1.89 -12.18 10.28
C LEU A 272 -0.72 -11.59 9.50
N GLY A 273 -0.08 -12.40 8.64
CA GLY A 273 0.98 -11.93 7.73
C GLY A 273 0.48 -10.86 6.76
N LEU A 274 -0.71 -11.03 6.15
CA LEU A 274 -1.32 -10.03 5.28
C LEU A 274 -1.67 -8.73 6.02
N ILE A 275 -2.24 -8.84 7.21
CA ILE A 275 -2.58 -7.67 8.05
C ILE A 275 -1.30 -6.93 8.42
N ALA A 276 -0.28 -7.63 8.91
CA ALA A 276 0.99 -7.04 9.31
C ALA A 276 1.72 -6.37 8.14
N LEU A 277 1.79 -7.03 6.97
CA LEU A 277 2.40 -6.46 5.77
C LEU A 277 1.68 -5.19 5.32
N ASN A 278 0.35 -5.21 5.26
CA ASN A 278 -0.39 -4.04 4.81
C ASN A 278 -0.38 -2.90 5.85
N ALA A 279 -0.33 -3.21 7.15
CA ALA A 279 -0.10 -2.22 8.21
C ALA A 279 1.25 -1.52 8.03
N GLU A 280 2.31 -2.24 7.67
CA GLU A 280 3.63 -1.66 7.38
C GLU A 280 3.64 -0.87 6.06
N ARG A 281 2.91 -1.31 5.02
CA ARG A 281 2.73 -0.53 3.78
C ARG A 281 2.08 0.83 4.00
N MET A 282 1.32 1.03 5.08
CA MET A 282 0.73 2.33 5.39
C MET A 282 1.81 3.41 5.63
N ARG A 283 3.05 3.02 5.96
CA ARG A 283 4.19 3.95 6.08
C ARG A 283 4.60 4.60 4.76
N LEU A 284 4.19 4.04 3.62
CA LEU A 284 4.56 4.55 2.28
C LEU A 284 3.73 5.74 1.81
N TRP A 285 2.54 5.93 2.38
CA TRP A 285 1.54 6.83 1.82
C TRP A 285 1.48 8.11 2.66
N PRO A 286 1.80 9.29 2.08
CA PRO A 286 1.69 10.55 2.80
C PRO A 286 0.24 10.80 3.25
N SER A 287 0.05 11.22 4.49
CA SER A 287 -1.29 11.65 4.94
C SER A 287 -1.67 12.97 4.26
N SER A 288 -2.87 13.03 3.68
CA SER A 288 -3.43 14.25 3.11
C SER A 288 -4.94 14.28 3.33
N THR A 289 -5.46 15.44 3.72
CA THR A 289 -6.91 15.67 3.79
C THR A 289 -7.55 15.84 2.41
N THR A 290 -6.73 16.11 1.38
CA THR A 290 -7.17 16.24 -0.01
C THR A 290 -6.27 15.43 -0.93
N ALA A 291 -6.78 14.29 -1.41
CA ALA A 291 -6.05 13.39 -2.29
C ALA A 291 -7.00 12.48 -3.06
N ILE A 292 -6.57 12.07 -4.25
CA ILE A 292 -7.18 11.00 -5.04
C ILE A 292 -6.38 9.74 -4.74
N VAL A 293 -7.01 8.74 -4.14
CA VAL A 293 -6.39 7.46 -3.81
C VAL A 293 -6.94 6.39 -4.76
N VAL A 294 -6.06 5.72 -5.49
CA VAL A 294 -6.39 4.58 -6.34
C VAL A 294 -5.76 3.34 -5.72
N ASN A 295 -6.56 2.45 -5.14
CA ASN A 295 -6.07 1.19 -4.61
C ASN A 295 -6.14 0.10 -5.68
N LEU A 296 -4.98 -0.31 -6.20
CA LEU A 296 -4.89 -1.15 -7.41
C LEU A 296 -5.56 -2.53 -7.24
N PRO A 297 -5.31 -3.31 -6.16
CA PRO A 297 -5.98 -4.60 -5.95
C PRO A 297 -7.49 -4.49 -5.72
N ASN A 298 -7.96 -3.34 -5.21
CA ASN A 298 -9.39 -3.10 -5.01
C ASN A 298 -10.09 -2.61 -6.28
N PHE A 299 -9.32 -2.19 -7.31
CA PHE A 299 -9.86 -1.59 -8.53
C PHE A 299 -10.85 -0.44 -8.26
N GLU A 300 -10.53 0.39 -7.27
CA GLU A 300 -11.35 1.54 -6.88
C GLU A 300 -10.51 2.81 -6.72
N LEU A 301 -11.15 3.93 -7.00
CA LEU A 301 -10.68 5.28 -6.75
C LEU A 301 -11.59 5.93 -5.71
N LYS A 302 -10.99 6.58 -4.71
CA LYS A 302 -11.66 7.50 -3.78
C LYS A 302 -11.01 8.87 -3.89
N TYR A 303 -11.82 9.92 -3.97
CA TYR A 303 -11.35 11.31 -3.90
C TYR A 303 -11.77 11.91 -2.56
N TRP A 304 -10.76 12.26 -1.77
CA TRP A 304 -10.90 12.96 -0.50
C TRP A 304 -10.71 14.45 -0.72
N TYR A 305 -11.57 15.25 -0.09
CA TYR A 305 -11.46 16.71 -0.06
C TYR A 305 -11.81 17.20 1.35
N SER A 306 -10.91 17.98 1.94
CA SER A 306 -11.06 18.49 3.31
C SER A 306 -11.36 17.42 4.37
N GLY A 307 -10.81 16.21 4.20
CA GLY A 307 -10.97 15.09 5.13
C GLY A 307 -12.19 14.21 4.89
N GLU A 308 -13.04 14.54 3.91
CA GLU A 308 -14.24 13.77 3.57
C GLU A 308 -14.12 13.11 2.19
N THR A 309 -14.69 11.92 2.03
CA THR A 309 -14.80 11.28 0.71
C THR A 309 -15.92 11.96 -0.08
N VAL A 310 -15.54 12.71 -1.12
CA VAL A 310 -16.49 13.46 -1.98
C VAL A 310 -16.83 12.72 -3.28
N PHE A 311 -16.06 11.69 -3.64
CA PHE A 311 -16.33 10.84 -4.81
C PHE A 311 -15.68 9.47 -4.67
N GLN A 312 -16.34 8.44 -5.20
CA GLN A 312 -15.81 7.08 -5.34
C GLN A 312 -16.25 6.48 -6.68
N SER A 313 -15.39 5.71 -7.32
CA SER A 313 -15.69 5.02 -8.58
C SER A 313 -14.84 3.77 -8.73
N LYS A 314 -15.36 2.77 -9.46
CA LYS A 314 -14.52 1.67 -9.95
C LYS A 314 -13.50 2.21 -10.95
N VAL A 315 -12.37 1.51 -11.04
CA VAL A 315 -11.35 1.74 -12.06
C VAL A 315 -10.96 0.45 -12.78
N VAL A 316 -10.41 0.60 -13.99
CA VAL A 316 -9.65 -0.44 -14.72
C VAL A 316 -8.18 -0.05 -14.68
N VAL A 317 -7.33 -0.99 -14.28
CA VAL A 317 -5.88 -0.80 -14.11
C VAL A 317 -5.10 -1.67 -15.10
N GLY A 318 -3.78 -1.56 -15.07
CA GLY A 318 -2.88 -2.30 -15.94
C GLY A 318 -3.06 -3.81 -15.79
N ARG A 319 -2.93 -4.55 -16.89
CA ARG A 319 -2.82 -6.01 -16.85
C ARG A 319 -1.54 -6.45 -16.14
N VAL A 320 -1.50 -7.70 -15.68
CA VAL A 320 -0.33 -8.27 -15.00
C VAL A 320 0.97 -8.12 -15.80
N THR A 321 0.92 -8.25 -17.13
CA THR A 321 2.08 -8.10 -18.02
C THR A 321 2.50 -6.64 -18.30
N ARG A 322 1.65 -5.66 -17.95
CA ARG A 322 1.90 -4.21 -18.08
C ARG A 322 1.26 -3.49 -16.88
N PRO A 323 1.78 -3.73 -15.65
CA PRO A 323 1.11 -3.31 -14.42
C PRO A 323 1.06 -1.79 -14.32
N THR A 324 -0.01 -1.27 -13.69
CA THR A 324 -0.03 0.14 -13.28
C THR A 324 1.03 0.35 -12.20
N PRO A 325 1.96 1.29 -12.37
CA PRO A 325 2.99 1.52 -11.37
C PRO A 325 2.42 2.16 -10.10
N ILE A 326 2.90 1.69 -8.96
CA ILE A 326 2.67 2.32 -7.66
C ILE A 326 3.50 3.60 -7.60
N MET A 327 2.85 4.73 -7.30
CA MET A 327 3.50 6.04 -7.26
C MET A 327 2.57 7.10 -6.67
N THR A 328 3.18 8.17 -6.18
CA THR A 328 2.49 9.40 -5.82
C THR A 328 2.83 10.48 -6.85
N VAL A 329 1.81 11.04 -7.48
CA VAL A 329 1.93 12.16 -8.44
C VAL A 329 0.94 13.24 -8.11
N GLY A 330 0.96 14.37 -8.82
CA GLY A 330 -0.08 15.37 -8.67
C GLY A 330 -0.78 15.66 -10.00
N LEU A 331 -2.10 15.73 -9.93
CA LEU A 331 -3.03 16.10 -10.97
C LEU A 331 -3.01 17.63 -11.15
N ASP A 332 -2.80 18.11 -12.37
CA ASP A 332 -2.65 19.54 -12.65
C ASP A 332 -3.74 20.12 -13.56
N SER A 333 -4.37 19.27 -14.36
CA SER A 333 -5.33 19.73 -15.36
C SER A 333 -6.30 18.61 -15.77
N LEU A 334 -7.48 19.04 -16.18
CA LEU A 334 -8.49 18.22 -16.85
C LEU A 334 -8.46 18.55 -18.33
N ILE A 335 -8.37 17.54 -19.19
CA ILE A 335 -8.48 17.68 -20.63
C ILE A 335 -9.81 17.07 -21.07
N VAL A 336 -10.68 17.91 -21.64
CA VAL A 336 -11.98 17.55 -22.20
C VAL A 336 -11.81 17.24 -23.69
N ASN A 337 -12.47 16.18 -24.15
CA ASN A 337 -12.38 15.62 -25.49
C ASN A 337 -10.91 15.41 -25.94
N PRO A 338 -10.08 14.69 -25.18
CA PRO A 338 -8.66 14.59 -25.46
C PRO A 338 -8.38 13.97 -26.83
N THR A 339 -7.35 14.45 -27.52
CA THR A 339 -6.67 13.63 -28.52
C THR A 339 -5.79 12.61 -27.82
N TRP A 340 -5.56 11.45 -28.45
CA TRP A 340 -4.72 10.41 -27.87
C TRP A 340 -3.44 10.21 -28.67
N ASN A 341 -2.34 10.71 -28.15
CA ASN A 341 -1.00 10.37 -28.61
C ASN A 341 -0.65 8.96 -28.14
N VAL A 342 -0.57 8.00 -29.06
CA VAL A 342 -0.38 6.58 -28.72
C VAL A 342 1.04 6.36 -28.20
N PRO A 343 1.21 5.82 -26.97
CA PRO A 343 2.51 5.41 -26.46
C PRO A 343 3.17 4.36 -27.36
N TYR A 344 4.48 4.46 -27.55
CA TYR A 344 5.26 3.56 -28.41
C TYR A 344 4.94 2.08 -28.19
N LYS A 345 4.91 1.63 -26.92
CA LYS A 345 4.62 0.22 -26.60
C LYS A 345 3.24 -0.23 -27.08
N ILE A 346 2.21 0.61 -26.94
CA ILE A 346 0.85 0.30 -27.40
C ILE A 346 0.79 0.32 -28.94
N MET A 347 1.47 1.28 -29.56
CA MET A 347 1.60 1.33 -31.01
C MET A 347 2.18 0.02 -31.56
N VAL A 348 3.32 -0.40 -31.02
CA VAL A 348 4.05 -1.59 -31.47
C VAL A 348 3.32 -2.89 -31.15
N GLU A 349 2.86 -3.08 -29.92
CA GLU A 349 2.34 -4.37 -29.47
C GLU A 349 0.84 -4.55 -29.77
N ASP A 350 0.07 -3.47 -29.89
CA ASP A 350 -1.40 -3.55 -29.99
C ASP A 350 -1.94 -3.02 -31.34
N ILE A 351 -1.45 -1.88 -31.82
CA ILE A 351 -2.05 -1.19 -32.99
C ILE A 351 -1.45 -1.64 -34.33
N LEU A 352 -0.13 -1.62 -34.47
CA LEU A 352 0.54 -2.00 -35.72
C LEU A 352 0.23 -3.44 -36.16
N PRO A 353 0.11 -4.44 -35.26
CA PRO A 353 -0.34 -5.78 -35.64
C PRO A 353 -1.74 -5.81 -36.25
N MET A 354 -2.65 -4.92 -35.81
CA MET A 354 -3.99 -4.79 -36.38
C MET A 354 -3.96 -4.08 -37.72
N ALA A 355 -3.19 -2.99 -37.85
CA ALA A 355 -3.01 -2.26 -39.10
C ALA A 355 -2.34 -3.12 -40.19
N LYS A 356 -1.42 -4.01 -39.82
CA LYS A 356 -0.80 -4.99 -40.73
C LYS A 356 -1.81 -6.00 -41.28
N ARG A 357 -2.78 -6.43 -40.45
CA ARG A 357 -3.85 -7.36 -40.88
C ARG A 357 -4.93 -6.66 -41.70
N ASP A 358 -5.13 -5.37 -41.47
CA ASP A 358 -6.18 -4.58 -42.08
C ASP A 358 -5.73 -3.13 -42.25
N SER A 359 -5.35 -2.77 -43.48
CA SER A 359 -4.83 -1.44 -43.81
C SER A 359 -5.83 -0.30 -43.59
N GLN A 360 -7.13 -0.60 -43.49
CA GLN A 360 -8.18 0.36 -43.18
C GLN A 360 -8.42 0.53 -41.66
N TYR A 361 -7.74 -0.26 -40.81
CA TYR A 361 -7.89 -0.20 -39.35
C TYR A 361 -7.70 1.21 -38.80
N LEU A 362 -6.61 1.89 -39.17
CA LEU A 362 -6.31 3.24 -38.66
C LEU A 362 -7.40 4.25 -39.05
N THR A 363 -7.87 4.21 -40.29
CA THR A 363 -8.95 5.07 -40.78
C THR A 363 -10.25 4.82 -40.01
N ARG A 364 -10.65 3.55 -39.81
CA ARG A 364 -11.86 3.19 -39.03
C ARG A 364 -11.78 3.58 -37.56
N GLN A 365 -10.56 3.62 -37.00
CA GLN A 365 -10.30 4.04 -35.63
C GLN A 365 -10.01 5.55 -35.50
N HIS A 366 -10.09 6.31 -36.61
CA HIS A 366 -9.78 7.75 -36.67
C HIS A 366 -8.39 8.08 -36.12
N MET A 367 -7.41 7.27 -36.53
CA MET A 367 -6.01 7.43 -36.21
C MET A 367 -5.26 8.07 -37.37
N GLU A 368 -4.47 9.07 -37.03
CA GLU A 368 -3.58 9.77 -37.95
C GLU A 368 -2.15 9.34 -37.75
N ILE A 369 -1.41 9.33 -38.85
CA ILE A 369 0.03 9.05 -38.86
C ILE A 369 0.75 10.39 -38.94
N LEU A 370 1.64 10.63 -37.98
CA LEU A 370 2.42 11.86 -37.88
C LEU A 370 3.90 11.53 -38.12
N PRO A 371 4.64 12.37 -38.89
CA PRO A 371 6.08 12.16 -39.10
C PRO A 371 6.88 12.27 -37.80
N ARG A 372 6.43 13.11 -36.86
CA ARG A 372 7.03 13.31 -35.54
C ARG A 372 6.00 13.91 -34.58
N TRP A 373 6.28 13.85 -33.28
CA TRP A 373 5.46 14.53 -32.28
C TRP A 373 5.35 16.03 -32.57
N GLY A 374 4.14 16.58 -32.41
CA GLY A 374 3.85 18.00 -32.67
C GLY A 374 3.67 18.37 -34.14
N SER A 375 3.81 17.43 -35.08
CA SER A 375 3.50 17.68 -36.49
C SER A 375 2.01 17.96 -36.68
N GLN A 376 1.68 19.02 -37.42
CA GLN A 376 0.32 19.26 -37.93
C GLN A 376 0.07 18.54 -39.25
N GLN A 377 1.14 18.14 -39.95
CA GLN A 377 1.05 17.32 -41.16
C GLN A 377 0.76 15.87 -40.78
N THR A 378 -0.22 15.29 -41.46
CA THR A 378 -0.56 13.88 -41.39
C THR A 378 -0.12 13.16 -42.67
N MET A 379 0.09 11.85 -42.56
CA MET A 379 0.41 10.99 -43.69
C MET A 379 -0.79 10.10 -44.00
N ASP A 380 -1.03 9.87 -45.30
CA ASP A 380 -2.05 8.94 -45.76
C ASP A 380 -1.60 7.49 -45.45
N PRO A 381 -2.37 6.72 -44.66
CA PRO A 381 -2.09 5.30 -44.41
C PRO A 381 -1.92 4.48 -45.69
N ALA A 382 -2.56 4.84 -46.80
CA ALA A 382 -2.47 4.10 -48.07
C ALA A 382 -1.06 4.14 -48.70
N LEU A 383 -0.23 5.10 -48.30
CA LEU A 383 1.15 5.24 -48.80
C LEU A 383 2.16 4.36 -48.03
N ILE A 384 1.72 3.66 -46.99
CA ILE A 384 2.57 2.79 -46.18
C ILE A 384 2.42 1.35 -46.65
N ASP A 385 3.55 0.69 -46.90
CA ASP A 385 3.62 -0.75 -47.15
C ASP A 385 3.39 -1.53 -45.84
N TRP A 386 2.12 -1.72 -45.48
CA TRP A 386 1.68 -2.42 -44.27
C TRP A 386 2.11 -3.88 -44.21
N GLU A 387 2.33 -4.53 -45.35
CA GLU A 387 2.71 -5.95 -45.40
C GLU A 387 4.14 -6.14 -44.87
N ASN A 388 5.03 -5.20 -45.22
CA ASN A 388 6.45 -5.26 -44.88
C ASN A 388 6.86 -4.39 -43.69
N ILE A 389 5.92 -3.75 -42.98
CA ILE A 389 6.29 -3.01 -41.76
C ILE A 389 6.92 -3.94 -40.72
N GLN A 390 7.96 -3.40 -40.09
CA GLN A 390 8.56 -3.91 -38.86
C GLN A 390 8.09 -2.98 -37.72
N PRO A 391 7.20 -3.46 -36.82
CA PRO A 391 6.60 -2.61 -35.78
C PRO A 391 7.64 -1.85 -34.93
N GLU A 392 8.73 -2.51 -34.56
CA GLU A 392 9.78 -1.98 -33.68
C GLU A 392 10.61 -0.87 -34.34
N SER A 393 10.64 -0.81 -35.67
CA SER A 393 11.35 0.25 -36.41
C SER A 393 10.39 1.20 -37.10
N PHE A 394 9.09 1.19 -36.75
CA PHE A 394 8.10 2.07 -37.35
C PHE A 394 8.45 3.55 -37.05
N PRO A 395 8.80 4.36 -38.07
CA PRO A 395 9.46 5.66 -37.84
C PRO A 395 8.47 6.75 -37.39
N TYR A 396 7.18 6.52 -37.56
CA TYR A 396 6.14 7.52 -37.38
C TYR A 396 5.52 7.48 -35.97
N ARG A 397 4.57 8.38 -35.73
CA ARG A 397 3.75 8.43 -34.52
C ARG A 397 2.28 8.30 -34.87
N LEU A 398 1.50 7.75 -33.95
CA LEU A 398 0.06 7.65 -34.10
C LEU A 398 -0.66 8.59 -33.13
N ARG A 399 -1.64 9.31 -33.65
CA ARG A 399 -2.57 10.13 -32.86
C ARG A 399 -3.99 9.74 -33.19
N GLN A 400 -4.78 9.35 -32.19
CA GLN A 400 -6.22 9.20 -32.35
C GLN A 400 -6.90 10.54 -32.11
N GLN A 401 -7.80 10.91 -33.02
CA GLN A 401 -8.58 12.14 -32.90
C GLN A 401 -9.60 12.06 -31.76
N ALA A 402 -10.01 13.23 -31.26
CA ALA A 402 -11.06 13.31 -30.25
C ALA A 402 -12.38 12.75 -30.80
N GLY A 403 -13.18 12.11 -29.94
CA GLY A 403 -14.49 11.57 -30.33
C GLY A 403 -14.94 10.42 -29.46
N TYR A 404 -16.16 9.93 -29.68
CA TYR A 404 -16.79 8.88 -28.87
C TYR A 404 -16.05 7.53 -28.91
N ARG A 405 -15.24 7.28 -29.95
CA ARG A 405 -14.38 6.08 -30.09
C ARG A 405 -12.96 6.29 -29.59
N ASN A 406 -12.61 7.48 -29.12
CA ASN A 406 -11.27 7.74 -28.62
C ASN A 406 -10.98 6.83 -27.42
N ALA A 407 -9.82 6.18 -27.39
CA ALA A 407 -9.45 5.23 -26.34
C ALA A 407 -9.40 5.89 -24.93
N LEU A 408 -9.20 7.21 -24.88
CA LEU A 408 -9.23 8.02 -23.66
C LEU A 408 -10.63 8.50 -23.26
N GLY A 409 -11.66 8.19 -24.03
CA GLY A 409 -13.02 8.69 -23.84
C GLY A 409 -13.08 10.22 -23.92
N ARG A 410 -13.94 10.84 -23.12
CA ARG A 410 -14.17 12.30 -23.12
C ARG A 410 -13.31 13.07 -22.12
N TYR A 411 -12.69 12.42 -21.16
CA TYR A 411 -11.96 13.08 -20.07
C TYR A 411 -10.59 12.45 -19.86
N LYS A 412 -9.55 13.28 -19.79
CA LYS A 412 -8.22 12.89 -19.35
C LYS A 412 -7.81 13.76 -18.18
N PHE A 413 -7.50 13.12 -17.06
CA PHE A 413 -7.02 13.73 -15.83
C PHE A 413 -5.50 13.68 -15.84
N ASN A 414 -4.88 14.81 -16.17
CA ASN A 414 -3.47 14.86 -16.50
C ASN A 414 -2.58 14.93 -15.26
N THR A 415 -1.67 13.97 -15.13
CA THR A 415 -0.69 13.89 -14.05
C THR A 415 0.71 13.90 -14.66
N PRO A 416 1.41 15.04 -14.78
CA PRO A 416 2.75 15.06 -15.37
C PRO A 416 3.72 14.14 -14.61
N ASN A 417 4.27 13.14 -15.31
CA ASN A 417 5.25 12.21 -14.76
C ASN A 417 6.07 11.51 -15.85
N ARG A 418 7.22 10.94 -15.48
CA ARG A 418 8.14 10.25 -16.40
C ARG A 418 7.61 8.91 -16.94
N ARG A 419 6.58 8.33 -16.31
CA ARG A 419 5.99 7.03 -16.68
C ARG A 419 4.78 7.16 -17.60
N ALA A 420 4.39 8.38 -17.97
CA ALA A 420 3.22 8.69 -18.80
C ALA A 420 1.91 8.07 -18.30
N ILE A 421 1.77 7.92 -16.97
CA ILE A 421 0.53 7.45 -16.33
C ILE A 421 -0.42 8.61 -16.13
N PHE A 422 -1.71 8.39 -16.35
CA PHE A 422 -2.79 9.34 -16.09
C PHE A 422 -4.10 8.58 -15.85
N LEU A 423 -5.10 9.29 -15.35
CA LEU A 423 -6.46 8.77 -15.25
C LEU A 423 -7.26 9.27 -16.45
N HIS A 424 -8.19 8.47 -16.96
CA HIS A 424 -8.99 8.87 -18.10
C HIS A 424 -10.33 8.12 -18.18
N ASP A 425 -11.22 8.62 -19.02
CA ASP A 425 -12.48 7.98 -19.40
C ASP A 425 -12.22 6.83 -20.40
N THR A 426 -13.24 6.04 -20.77
CA THR A 426 -13.08 5.00 -21.78
C THR A 426 -14.40 4.67 -22.47
N PRO A 427 -14.39 4.37 -23.78
CA PRO A 427 -15.56 3.84 -24.47
C PRO A 427 -15.90 2.40 -24.03
N SER A 428 -14.94 1.65 -23.48
CA SER A 428 -15.11 0.26 -23.05
C SER A 428 -15.74 0.14 -21.66
N LYS A 429 -16.93 0.71 -21.46
CA LYS A 429 -17.62 0.76 -20.15
C LYS A 429 -17.96 -0.64 -19.57
N HIS A 430 -18.23 -1.62 -20.43
CA HIS A 430 -18.50 -3.01 -20.00
C HIS A 430 -17.35 -3.64 -19.18
N LEU A 431 -16.12 -3.11 -19.24
CA LEU A 431 -15.01 -3.63 -18.44
C LEU A 431 -15.19 -3.39 -16.93
N PHE A 432 -16.05 -2.46 -16.53
CA PHE A 432 -16.34 -2.18 -15.12
C PHE A 432 -17.34 -3.17 -14.49
N ASP A 433 -17.94 -4.04 -15.28
CA ASP A 433 -18.84 -5.11 -14.83
C ASP A 433 -18.08 -6.34 -14.29
N TYR A 434 -16.78 -6.44 -14.60
CA TYR A 434 -15.92 -7.53 -14.13
C TYR A 434 -15.45 -7.27 -12.69
N SER A 435 -15.32 -8.35 -11.90
CA SER A 435 -14.73 -8.29 -10.56
C SER A 435 -13.23 -8.00 -10.61
N SER A 436 -12.49 -8.66 -11.50
CA SER A 436 -11.09 -8.35 -11.83
C SER A 436 -11.03 -7.37 -12.99
N ARG A 437 -10.36 -6.23 -12.80
CA ARG A 437 -10.33 -5.11 -13.77
C ARG A 437 -8.91 -4.73 -14.20
N ALA A 438 -8.01 -5.71 -14.28
CA ALA A 438 -6.63 -5.54 -14.76
C ALA A 438 -6.55 -5.72 -16.30
N PHE A 439 -7.09 -4.77 -17.08
CA PHE A 439 -7.18 -4.88 -18.55
C PHE A 439 -6.38 -3.84 -19.34
N SER A 440 -5.94 -2.75 -18.69
CA SER A 440 -5.27 -1.63 -19.37
C SER A 440 -3.78 -1.92 -19.66
N SER A 441 -3.11 -0.97 -20.31
CA SER A 441 -1.66 -0.98 -20.55
C SER A 441 -0.89 -0.13 -19.52
N GLY A 442 -1.47 0.12 -18.35
CA GLY A 442 -0.84 0.82 -17.21
C GLY A 442 -1.59 2.07 -16.75
N CYS A 443 -2.24 2.80 -17.67
CA CYS A 443 -3.09 3.96 -17.29
C CYS A 443 -4.37 3.50 -16.58
N ILE A 444 -5.01 4.41 -15.84
CA ILE A 444 -6.17 4.09 -15.00
C ILE A 444 -7.44 4.62 -15.68
N ARG A 445 -8.39 3.74 -15.99
CA ARG A 445 -9.68 4.15 -16.57
C ARG A 445 -10.71 4.30 -15.45
N VAL A 446 -11.50 5.37 -15.46
CA VAL A 446 -12.49 5.67 -14.42
C VAL A 446 -13.91 5.43 -14.98
N GLU A 447 -14.73 4.66 -14.25
CA GLU A 447 -16.10 4.30 -14.67
C GLU A 447 -16.98 5.54 -14.87
N ASN A 448 -17.06 6.37 -13.82
CA ASN A 448 -17.86 7.59 -13.78
C ASN A 448 -16.96 8.82 -13.96
N ALA A 449 -16.16 8.84 -15.03
CA ALA A 449 -15.18 9.89 -15.31
C ALA A 449 -15.81 11.28 -15.49
N ASP A 450 -17.02 11.36 -16.03
CA ASP A 450 -17.82 12.58 -16.16
C ASP A 450 -18.21 13.16 -14.80
N LEU A 451 -18.75 12.32 -13.91
CA LEU A 451 -19.07 12.72 -12.54
C LEU A 451 -17.79 13.12 -11.79
N PHE A 452 -16.70 12.38 -12.00
CA PHE A 452 -15.42 12.71 -11.39
C PHE A 452 -14.89 14.08 -11.85
N ALA A 453 -14.97 14.38 -13.15
CA ALA A 453 -14.59 15.67 -13.71
C ALA A 453 -15.39 16.81 -13.10
N ASN A 454 -16.72 16.64 -12.99
CA ASN A 454 -17.58 17.65 -12.36
C ASN A 454 -17.25 17.86 -10.89
N THR A 455 -17.12 16.78 -10.09
CA THR A 455 -16.75 16.89 -8.68
C THR A 455 -15.39 17.57 -8.51
N LEU A 456 -14.41 17.20 -9.35
CA LEU A 456 -13.07 17.78 -9.36
C LEU A 456 -13.08 19.29 -9.62
N LEU A 457 -13.87 19.78 -10.59
CA LEU A 457 -13.96 21.20 -10.88
C LEU A 457 -14.65 21.97 -9.74
N LYS A 458 -15.73 21.41 -9.18
CA LYS A 458 -16.45 22.01 -8.05
C LYS A 458 -15.56 22.16 -6.81
N THR A 459 -14.79 21.14 -6.44
CA THR A 459 -13.87 21.22 -5.30
C THR A 459 -12.69 22.17 -5.54
N GLN A 460 -12.43 22.56 -6.79
CA GLN A 460 -11.45 23.60 -7.16
C GLN A 460 -12.09 25.00 -7.25
N GLY A 461 -13.38 25.15 -6.95
CA GLY A 461 -14.13 26.40 -7.11
C GLY A 461 -14.15 26.87 -8.56
N LEU A 462 -14.24 25.94 -9.51
CA LEU A 462 -14.33 26.15 -10.95
C LEU A 462 -15.74 25.77 -11.45
N ASP A 463 -16.78 26.12 -10.68
CA ASP A 463 -18.17 25.77 -10.99
C ASP A 463 -18.60 26.27 -12.37
N ASP A 464 -18.21 27.50 -12.73
CA ASP A 464 -18.50 28.10 -14.04
C ASP A 464 -17.88 27.31 -15.22
N GLN A 465 -16.86 26.48 -14.95
CA GLN A 465 -16.19 25.65 -15.95
C GLN A 465 -16.87 24.28 -16.11
N THR A 466 -17.87 23.94 -15.29
CA THR A 466 -18.59 22.67 -15.40
C THR A 466 -19.39 22.59 -16.71
N ASP A 467 -19.94 23.70 -17.19
CA ASP A 467 -20.56 23.78 -18.52
C ASP A 467 -19.56 23.55 -19.65
N MET A 468 -18.28 23.89 -19.43
CA MET A 468 -17.21 23.66 -20.41
C MET A 468 -16.84 22.18 -20.55
N THR A 469 -17.28 21.31 -19.62
CA THR A 469 -17.22 19.85 -19.82
C THR A 469 -18.14 19.38 -20.95
N GLN A 470 -19.08 20.23 -21.40
CA GLN A 470 -19.92 20.02 -22.58
C GLN A 470 -19.32 20.62 -23.86
N SER A 471 -18.14 21.25 -23.78
CA SER A 471 -17.44 21.76 -24.96
C SER A 471 -17.35 20.69 -26.04
N ARG A 472 -17.52 21.10 -27.30
CA ARG A 472 -17.28 20.26 -28.47
C ARG A 472 -15.87 20.43 -29.03
N GLU A 473 -15.11 21.38 -28.48
CA GLU A 473 -13.73 21.61 -28.92
C GLU A 473 -12.85 20.40 -28.56
N PRO A 474 -12.02 19.93 -29.49
CA PRO A 474 -11.07 18.86 -29.22
C PRO A 474 -9.94 19.37 -28.32
N ASN A 475 -9.53 18.52 -27.37
CA ASN A 475 -8.34 18.70 -26.54
C ASN A 475 -8.35 19.98 -25.70
N TYR A 476 -9.53 20.38 -25.21
CA TYR A 476 -9.73 21.57 -24.38
C TYR A 476 -9.19 21.34 -22.96
N ALA A 477 -8.24 22.15 -22.52
CA ALA A 477 -7.56 21.97 -21.23
C ALA A 477 -8.04 22.99 -20.19
N ILE A 478 -8.42 22.49 -19.02
CA ILE A 478 -8.80 23.26 -17.84
C ILE A 478 -7.72 23.04 -16.78
N ALA A 479 -6.98 24.09 -16.44
CA ALA A 479 -5.99 24.05 -15.37
C ALA A 479 -6.67 24.01 -13.99
N LEU A 480 -6.18 23.17 -13.08
CA LEU A 480 -6.64 23.18 -11.69
C LEU A 480 -5.98 24.32 -10.92
N LYS A 481 -6.71 24.92 -9.96
CA LYS A 481 -6.16 25.99 -9.12
C LYS A 481 -5.08 25.48 -8.17
N GLN A 482 -5.24 24.24 -7.71
CA GLN A 482 -4.29 23.56 -6.84
C GLN A 482 -3.98 22.18 -7.40
N ARG A 483 -2.71 21.80 -7.31
CA ARG A 483 -2.28 20.45 -7.70
C ARG A 483 -2.80 19.46 -6.66
N ILE A 484 -3.60 18.48 -7.11
CA ILE A 484 -4.19 17.48 -6.22
C ILE A 484 -3.30 16.24 -6.20
N LEU A 485 -2.96 15.75 -5.00
CA LEU A 485 -2.18 14.53 -4.86
C LEU A 485 -2.96 13.33 -5.39
N VAL A 486 -2.34 12.51 -6.22
CA VAL A 486 -2.85 11.23 -6.70
C VAL A 486 -1.93 10.14 -6.17
N GLN A 487 -2.43 9.35 -5.25
CA GLN A 487 -1.75 8.22 -4.65
C GLN A 487 -2.23 6.93 -5.30
N ILE A 488 -1.35 6.30 -6.08
CA ILE A 488 -1.60 4.99 -6.67
C ILE A 488 -0.96 3.97 -5.75
N ILE A 489 -1.78 3.33 -4.92
CA ILE A 489 -1.35 2.48 -3.81
C ILE A 489 -1.63 1.01 -4.10
N TYR A 490 -0.99 0.15 -3.31
CA TYR A 490 -1.19 -1.29 -3.35
C TYR A 490 -1.44 -1.82 -1.94
N GLN A 491 -2.71 -1.89 -1.55
CA GLN A 491 -3.12 -2.54 -0.31
C GLN A 491 -4.05 -3.71 -0.61
N THR A 492 -3.64 -4.91 -0.20
CA THR A 492 -4.41 -6.15 -0.29
C THR A 492 -5.18 -6.43 0.99
N THR A 493 -4.96 -5.66 2.05
CA THR A 493 -5.73 -5.71 3.30
C THR A 493 -5.85 -4.30 3.87
N TRP A 494 -7.06 -3.88 4.22
CA TRP A 494 -7.31 -2.57 4.84
C TRP A 494 -8.60 -2.62 5.65
N TYR A 495 -8.78 -1.63 6.53
CA TYR A 495 -10.02 -1.46 7.27
C TYR A 495 -10.84 -0.33 6.65
N ASP A 496 -12.14 -0.55 6.43
CA ASP A 496 -13.06 0.45 5.89
C ASP A 496 -14.46 0.22 6.45
N ALA A 497 -15.10 1.30 6.91
CA ALA A 497 -16.46 1.30 7.47
C ALA A 497 -16.74 0.19 8.51
N GLY A 498 -15.81 -0.05 9.43
CA GLY A 498 -16.01 -1.06 10.48
C GLY A 498 -15.68 -2.50 10.06
N GLN A 499 -15.15 -2.71 8.85
CA GLN A 499 -14.91 -4.04 8.31
C GLN A 499 -13.49 -4.19 7.78
N LEU A 500 -12.89 -5.36 8.01
CA LEU A 500 -11.61 -5.74 7.44
C LEU A 500 -11.83 -6.31 6.03
N HIS A 501 -11.17 -5.71 5.05
CA HIS A 501 -11.23 -6.12 3.65
C HIS A 501 -9.94 -6.84 3.26
N PHE A 502 -10.08 -7.84 2.39
CA PHE A 502 -8.98 -8.54 1.73
C PHE A 502 -9.16 -8.50 0.22
N ARG A 503 -8.07 -8.50 -0.54
CA ARG A 503 -8.09 -8.61 -2.01
C ARG A 503 -7.01 -9.57 -2.48
N ASP A 504 -7.26 -10.19 -3.63
CA ASP A 504 -6.23 -10.99 -4.30
C ASP A 504 -5.04 -10.12 -4.69
N ASP A 505 -3.84 -10.70 -4.58
CA ASP A 505 -2.57 -10.08 -4.93
C ASP A 505 -2.34 -10.12 -6.46
N ILE A 506 -3.01 -9.23 -7.18
CA ILE A 506 -3.08 -9.23 -8.65
C ILE A 506 -1.72 -9.05 -9.36
N TYR A 507 -0.74 -8.45 -8.69
CA TYR A 507 0.61 -8.21 -9.21
C TYR A 507 1.71 -8.97 -8.46
N HIS A 508 1.34 -9.90 -7.58
CA HIS A 508 2.28 -10.73 -6.82
C HIS A 508 3.27 -9.93 -5.94
N LEU A 509 2.80 -8.82 -5.35
CA LEU A 509 3.61 -7.94 -4.51
C LEU A 509 3.55 -8.31 -3.02
N ASP A 510 2.72 -9.26 -2.63
CA ASP A 510 2.69 -9.85 -1.28
C ASP A 510 3.71 -10.99 -1.13
N ARG A 511 4.52 -11.24 -2.16
CA ARG A 511 5.48 -12.36 -2.25
C ARG A 511 6.49 -12.45 -1.11
N VAL A 512 6.77 -11.35 -0.40
CA VAL A 512 7.63 -11.34 0.80
C VAL A 512 7.09 -12.28 1.89
N LEU A 513 5.78 -12.55 1.92
CA LEU A 513 5.15 -13.50 2.83
C LEU A 513 5.41 -14.96 2.46
N THR A 514 5.74 -15.23 1.20
CA THR A 514 5.98 -16.59 0.66
C THR A 514 7.46 -16.93 0.47
N GLN A 515 8.34 -15.93 0.56
CA GLN A 515 9.81 -16.06 0.54
C GLN A 515 10.37 -16.15 1.96
#